data_AF-A0A2M8DYR9-F1
#
_entry.id   AF-A0A2M8DYR9-F1
#
_cell.length_a   1.000
_cell.length_b   1.000
_cell.length_c   1.000
_cell.angle_alpha   90.00
_cell.angle_beta   90.00
_cell.angle_gamma   90.00
#
_symmetry.space_group_name_H-M   'P 1'
#
loop_
_entity.id
_entity.type
_entity.pdbx_description
1 polymer ?
#
loop_
_entity_poly.entity_id
_entity_poly.type
_entity_poly.pdbx_seq_one_letter_code
_entity_poly.pdbx_strand_id
1 'polypeptide(L)'
;MFDFVHERRRLVQIVLVLITLPFAFFGLESYRHSGDTGAPATVNGTKISQQEFETALRQQRDRMRQMLGANFDPAILESVEARRAILNNLVEQRLLIERARAAGLTVTDEQVAQVIGGIDAFKQDGKFDQKRYTTVLDSQNMSP
;
A
#
# COMPACT_ATOMS: atom_id res chain seq x y z
N MET A 1 16.43 22.81 39.02
CA MET A 1 16.85 22.44 37.63
C MET A 1 15.79 22.82 36.59
N PHE A 2 14.49 22.84 36.95
CA PHE A 2 13.40 23.29 36.08
C PHE A 2 13.07 24.80 36.20
N ASP A 3 13.74 25.53 37.10
CA ASP A 3 13.46 26.94 37.39
C ASP A 3 13.93 27.89 36.27
N PHE A 4 14.95 27.50 35.52
CA PHE A 4 15.49 28.25 34.38
C PHE A 4 14.48 28.39 33.22
N VAL A 5 13.53 27.46 33.12
CA VAL A 5 12.49 27.44 32.08
C VAL A 5 11.42 28.51 32.34
N HIS A 6 11.08 28.74 33.61
CA HIS A 6 10.03 29.67 34.00
C HIS A 6 10.53 31.13 33.97
N GLU A 7 11.77 31.37 34.40
CA GLU A 7 12.35 32.71 34.49
C GLU A 7 12.65 33.34 33.11
N ARG A 8 12.93 32.49 32.10
CA ARG A 8 13.20 32.92 30.72
C ARG A 8 12.21 32.34 29.71
N ARG A 9 10.92 32.25 30.08
CA ARG A 9 9.84 31.70 29.24
C ARG A 9 9.85 32.20 27.79
N ARG A 10 10.14 33.49 27.56
CA ARG A 10 10.21 34.08 26.21
C ARG A 10 11.41 33.57 25.38
N LEU A 11 12.58 33.40 26.00
CA LEU A 11 13.76 32.85 25.33
C LEU A 11 13.57 31.37 25.00
N VAL A 12 12.99 30.61 25.93
CA VAL A 12 12.66 29.20 25.68
C VAL A 12 11.67 29.07 24.53
N GLN A 13 10.63 29.91 24.48
CA GLN A 13 9.67 29.94 23.36
C GLN A 13 10.33 30.28 22.02
N ILE A 14 11.23 31.28 22.00
CA ILE A 14 11.97 31.65 20.78
C ILE A 14 12.81 30.48 20.28
N VAL A 15 13.58 29.84 21.16
CA VAL A 15 14.41 28.68 20.80
C VAL A 15 13.55 27.50 20.34
N LEU A 16 12.41 27.26 20.98
CA LEU A 16 11.51 26.17 20.63
C LEU A 16 10.88 26.39 19.24
N VAL A 17 10.44 27.62 18.94
CA VAL A 17 9.95 27.99 17.59
C VAL A 17 11.07 27.86 16.56
N LEU A 18 12.29 28.25 16.89
CA LEU A 18 13.43 28.22 15.98
C LEU A 18 13.86 26.77 15.65
N ILE A 19 13.71 25.84 16.59
CA ILE A 19 13.98 24.41 16.37
C ILE A 19 12.82 23.72 15.63
N THR A 20 11.56 24.06 15.90
CA THR A 20 10.40 23.41 15.25
C THR A 20 10.21 23.83 13.80
N LEU A 21 10.64 25.05 13.42
CA LEU A 21 10.55 25.54 12.05
C LEU A 21 11.22 24.59 11.03
N PRO A 22 12.51 24.20 11.18
CA PRO A 22 13.11 23.19 10.33
C PRO A 22 12.29 21.88 10.25
N PHE A 23 11.84 21.34 11.37
CA PHE A 23 11.05 20.10 11.37
C PHE A 23 9.68 20.25 10.68
N ALA A 24 9.05 21.42 10.74
CA ALA A 24 7.82 21.71 10.02
C ALA A 24 8.05 21.81 8.50
N PHE A 25 9.12 22.48 8.07
CA PHE A 25 9.44 22.63 6.63
C PHE A 25 10.03 21.36 6.00
N PHE A 26 10.91 20.64 6.69
CA PHE A 26 11.53 19.41 6.16
C PHE A 26 10.71 18.14 6.44
N GLY A 27 9.96 18.08 7.53
CA GLY A 27 9.21 16.89 7.94
C GLY A 27 7.96 16.63 7.11
N LEU A 28 7.23 17.70 6.73
CA LEU A 28 6.04 17.60 5.87
C LEU A 28 6.42 17.34 4.39
N GLU A 29 7.55 17.88 3.95
CA GLU A 29 8.01 17.75 2.57
C GLU A 29 8.53 16.34 2.26
N SER A 30 9.15 15.68 3.25
CA SER A 30 9.60 14.28 3.17
C SER A 30 8.44 13.31 2.91
N TYR A 31 7.27 13.54 3.54
CA TYR A 31 6.08 12.72 3.31
C TYR A 31 5.46 12.93 1.92
N ARG A 32 5.62 14.13 1.35
CA ARG A 32 5.16 14.45 -0.02
C ARG A 32 6.10 13.91 -1.10
N HIS A 33 7.42 13.93 -0.85
CA HIS A 33 8.43 13.46 -1.80
C HIS A 33 8.61 11.93 -1.84
N SER A 34 8.08 11.19 -0.86
CA SER A 34 7.96 9.73 -0.93
C SER A 34 7.07 9.21 -2.08
N GLY A 35 6.35 10.09 -2.79
CA GLY A 35 5.58 9.74 -3.99
C GLY A 35 6.36 9.79 -5.31
N ASP A 36 7.56 10.40 -5.35
CA ASP A 36 8.37 10.57 -6.58
C ASP A 36 9.71 9.82 -6.55
N THR A 37 9.79 8.73 -5.76
CA THR A 37 10.89 7.78 -5.88
C THR A 37 10.68 6.93 -7.14
N GLY A 38 11.28 7.39 -8.25
CA GLY A 38 11.58 6.63 -9.47
C GLY A 38 10.67 5.44 -9.75
N ALA A 39 9.59 5.66 -10.52
CA ALA A 39 8.70 4.60 -10.98
C ALA A 39 9.51 3.46 -11.65
N PRO A 40 9.49 2.22 -11.12
CA PRO A 40 10.24 1.09 -11.68
C PRO A 40 9.87 0.75 -13.13
N ALA A 41 8.69 1.16 -13.61
CA ALA A 41 8.30 1.10 -15.01
C ALA A 41 7.21 2.13 -15.37
N THR A 42 7.06 2.45 -16.66
CA THR A 42 5.94 3.23 -17.20
C THR A 42 5.32 2.47 -18.38
N VAL A 43 3.99 2.40 -18.41
CA VAL A 43 3.19 1.68 -19.42
C VAL A 43 2.21 2.66 -20.04
N ASN A 44 2.34 2.95 -21.35
CA ASN A 44 1.47 3.90 -22.07
C ASN A 44 1.28 5.25 -21.33
N GLY A 45 2.34 5.77 -20.71
CA GLY A 45 2.29 7.02 -19.93
C GLY A 45 1.77 6.87 -18.49
N THR A 46 1.31 5.68 -18.08
CA THR A 46 0.93 5.38 -16.70
C THR A 46 2.08 4.74 -15.94
N LYS A 47 2.54 5.39 -14.87
CA LYS A 47 3.65 4.92 -14.04
C LYS A 47 3.20 3.75 -13.16
N ILE A 48 4.02 2.70 -13.08
CA ILE A 48 3.99 1.73 -11.98
C ILE A 48 4.88 2.31 -10.89
N SER A 49 4.27 2.71 -9.78
CA SER A 49 4.97 3.28 -8.63
C SER A 49 5.84 2.24 -7.92
N GLN A 50 6.87 2.72 -7.22
CA GLN A 50 7.69 1.86 -6.36
C GLN A 50 6.84 1.17 -5.29
N GLN A 51 5.84 1.88 -4.74
CA GLN A 51 4.91 1.33 -3.75
C GLN A 51 4.06 0.18 -4.29
N GLU A 52 3.55 0.29 -5.52
CA GLU A 52 2.82 -0.80 -6.19
C GLU A 52 3.72 -2.03 -6.39
N PHE A 53 4.95 -1.81 -6.85
CA PHE A 53 5.91 -2.89 -7.04
C PHE A 53 6.27 -3.60 -5.71
N GLU A 54 6.54 -2.84 -4.66
CA GLU A 54 6.82 -3.41 -3.33
C GLU A 54 5.62 -4.16 -2.76
N THR A 55 4.40 -3.67 -3.01
CA THR A 55 3.17 -4.36 -2.60
C THR A 55 3.01 -5.69 -3.34
N ALA A 56 3.24 -5.71 -4.66
CA ALA A 56 3.21 -6.93 -5.46
C ALA A 56 4.29 -7.94 -5.01
N LEU A 57 5.49 -7.44 -4.68
CA LEU A 57 6.58 -8.27 -4.14
C LEU A 57 6.20 -8.92 -2.80
N ARG A 58 5.60 -8.14 -1.87
CA ARG A 58 5.11 -8.68 -0.59
C ARG A 58 4.03 -9.74 -0.81
N GLN A 59 3.05 -9.47 -1.67
CA GLN A 59 1.98 -10.41 -2.00
C GLN A 59 2.52 -11.71 -2.61
N GLN A 60 3.47 -11.62 -3.54
CA GLN A 60 4.10 -12.78 -4.16
C GLN A 60 4.87 -13.61 -3.13
N ARG A 61 5.61 -12.95 -2.24
CA ARG A 61 6.30 -13.60 -1.12
C ARG A 61 5.33 -14.34 -0.22
N ASP A 62 4.24 -13.70 0.18
CA ASP A 62 3.27 -14.31 1.10
C ASP A 62 2.56 -15.51 0.46
N ARG A 63 2.22 -15.44 -0.83
CA ARG A 63 1.70 -16.60 -1.60
C ARG A 63 2.70 -17.75 -1.64
N MET A 64 3.97 -17.48 -1.95
CA MET A 64 5.01 -18.53 -1.99
C MET A 64 5.25 -19.14 -0.61
N ARG A 65 5.23 -18.33 0.46
CA ARG A 65 5.30 -18.82 1.85
C ARG A 65 4.13 -19.72 2.20
N GLN A 66 2.91 -19.38 1.77
CA GLN A 66 1.73 -20.23 1.99
C GLN A 66 1.82 -21.56 1.23
N MET A 67 2.38 -21.57 0.03
CA MET A 67 2.51 -22.77 -0.80
C MET A 67 3.68 -23.69 -0.40
N LEU A 68 4.85 -23.12 -0.12
CA LEU A 68 6.10 -23.85 0.12
C LEU A 68 6.40 -24.08 1.61
N GLY A 69 5.75 -23.33 2.49
CA GLY A 69 5.91 -23.45 3.95
C GLY A 69 7.37 -23.32 4.38
N ALA A 70 7.89 -24.35 5.05
CA ALA A 70 9.26 -24.39 5.58
C ALA A 70 10.35 -24.44 4.49
N ASN A 71 10.00 -24.80 3.25
CA ASN A 71 10.95 -24.88 2.13
C ASN A 71 11.08 -23.54 1.37
N PHE A 72 10.45 -22.48 1.85
CA PHE A 72 10.51 -21.17 1.20
C PHE A 72 11.87 -20.49 1.45
N ASP A 73 12.63 -20.27 0.38
CA ASP A 73 13.81 -19.42 0.40
C ASP A 73 13.47 -18.00 -0.10
N PRO A 74 13.59 -16.95 0.74
CA PRO A 74 13.33 -15.58 0.34
C PRO A 74 14.28 -15.07 -0.76
N ALA A 75 15.49 -15.63 -0.88
CA ALA A 75 16.49 -15.18 -1.86
C ALA A 75 16.03 -15.38 -3.31
N ILE A 76 15.09 -16.30 -3.56
CA ILE A 76 14.51 -16.54 -4.89
C ILE A 76 13.87 -15.26 -5.44
N LEU A 77 13.20 -14.48 -4.59
CA LEU A 77 12.52 -13.23 -4.96
C LEU A 77 13.46 -12.02 -5.02
N GLU A 78 14.70 -12.17 -4.56
CA GLU A 78 15.70 -11.11 -4.63
C GLU A 78 16.42 -11.08 -5.98
N SER A 79 16.36 -12.18 -6.73
CA SER A 79 16.92 -12.27 -8.09
C SER A 79 16.34 -11.21 -9.04
N VAL A 80 17.18 -10.75 -9.96
CA VAL A 80 16.79 -9.73 -10.96
C VAL A 80 15.68 -10.29 -11.86
N GLU A 81 15.75 -11.57 -12.19
CA GLU A 81 14.79 -12.29 -13.01
C GLU A 81 13.41 -12.34 -12.33
N ALA A 82 13.35 -12.68 -11.04
CA ALA A 82 12.09 -12.72 -10.30
C ALA A 82 11.46 -11.33 -10.17
N ARG A 83 12.27 -10.32 -9.83
CA ARG A 83 11.82 -8.92 -9.76
C ARG A 83 11.28 -8.43 -11.10
N ARG A 84 11.96 -8.77 -12.20
CA ARG A 84 11.52 -8.44 -13.56
C ARG A 84 10.22 -9.16 -13.93
N ALA A 85 10.07 -10.43 -13.55
CA ALA A 85 8.84 -11.18 -13.78
C ALA A 85 7.64 -10.54 -13.04
N ILE A 86 7.81 -10.11 -11.80
CA ILE A 86 6.77 -9.40 -11.03
C ILE A 86 6.42 -8.07 -11.72
N LEU A 87 7.43 -7.31 -12.15
CA LEU A 87 7.21 -6.05 -12.86
C LEU A 87 6.44 -6.27 -14.17
N ASN A 88 6.81 -7.28 -14.96
CA ASN A 88 6.11 -7.63 -16.20
C ASN A 88 4.65 -8.01 -15.94
N ASN A 89 4.36 -8.77 -14.88
CA ASN A 89 2.98 -9.09 -14.51
C ASN A 89 2.15 -7.83 -14.21
N LEU A 90 2.74 -6.85 -13.50
CA LEU A 90 2.06 -5.57 -13.25
C LEU A 90 1.81 -4.78 -14.54
N VAL A 91 2.77 -4.81 -15.46
CA VAL A 91 2.63 -4.20 -16.80
C VAL A 91 1.49 -4.84 -17.58
N GLU A 92 1.46 -6.17 -17.66
CA GLU A 92 0.43 -6.93 -18.37
C GLU A 92 -0.96 -6.69 -17.78
N GLN A 93 -1.09 -6.73 -16.45
CA GLN A 93 -2.34 -6.44 -15.76
C GLN A 93 -2.85 -5.03 -16.08
N ARG A 94 -1.95 -4.03 -16.12
CA ARG A 94 -2.31 -2.66 -16.48
C ARG A 94 -2.82 -2.58 -17.91
N LEU A 95 -2.10 -3.19 -18.85
CA LEU A 95 -2.48 -3.23 -20.27
C LEU A 95 -3.85 -3.88 -20.45
N LEU A 96 -4.11 -4.99 -19.76
CA LEU A 96 -5.38 -5.68 -19.83
C LEU A 96 -6.54 -4.80 -19.33
N ILE A 97 -6.37 -4.12 -18.19
CA ILE A 97 -7.37 -3.20 -17.62
C ILE A 97 -7.60 -2.02 -18.56
N GLU A 98 -6.55 -1.44 -19.14
CA GLU A 98 -6.66 -0.33 -20.09
C GLU A 98 -7.47 -0.74 -21.33
N ARG A 99 -7.19 -1.92 -21.89
CA ARG A 99 -7.94 -2.47 -23.02
C ARG A 99 -9.40 -2.78 -22.65
N ALA A 100 -9.65 -3.34 -21.47
CA ALA A 100 -11.00 -3.60 -21.00
C ALA A 100 -11.83 -2.31 -20.90
N ARG A 101 -11.25 -1.25 -20.32
CA ARG A 101 -11.90 0.08 -20.27
C ARG A 101 -12.13 0.66 -21.65
N ALA A 102 -11.14 0.58 -22.54
CA ALA A 102 -11.27 1.07 -23.92
C ALA A 102 -12.35 0.32 -24.71
N ALA A 103 -12.57 -0.97 -24.41
CA ALA A 103 -13.64 -1.79 -24.95
C ALA A 103 -15.01 -1.54 -24.29
N GLY A 104 -15.11 -0.63 -23.32
CA GLY A 104 -16.35 -0.34 -22.59
C GLY A 104 -16.75 -1.42 -21.58
N LEU A 105 -15.83 -2.31 -21.20
CA LEU A 105 -16.08 -3.30 -20.15
C LEU A 105 -16.00 -2.61 -18.79
N THR A 106 -17.15 -2.38 -18.18
CA THR A 106 -17.30 -1.83 -16.83
C THR A 106 -17.99 -2.84 -15.92
N VAL A 107 -17.76 -2.72 -14.62
CA VAL A 107 -18.42 -3.53 -13.59
C VAL A 107 -19.26 -2.57 -12.74
N THR A 108 -20.50 -2.95 -12.44
CA THR A 108 -21.39 -2.13 -11.60
C THR A 108 -21.18 -2.44 -10.11
N ASP A 109 -21.56 -1.51 -9.24
CA ASP A 109 -21.44 -1.69 -7.80
C ASP A 109 -22.26 -2.89 -7.31
N GLU A 110 -23.40 -3.17 -7.94
CA GLU A 110 -24.22 -4.34 -7.63
C GLU A 110 -23.50 -5.66 -7.95
N GLN A 111 -22.76 -5.70 -9.07
CA GLN A 111 -21.96 -6.88 -9.43
C GLN A 111 -20.82 -7.08 -8.45
N VAL A 112 -20.16 -6.00 -8.02
CA VAL A 112 -19.12 -6.05 -6.98
C VAL A 112 -19.72 -6.56 -5.67
N ALA A 113 -20.85 -6.01 -5.23
CA ALA A 113 -21.54 -6.43 -4.02
C ALA A 113 -21.98 -7.90 -4.06
N GLN A 114 -22.45 -8.38 -5.22
CA GLN A 114 -22.81 -9.79 -5.41
C GLN A 114 -21.60 -10.72 -5.26
N VAL A 115 -20.45 -10.36 -5.84
CA VAL A 115 -19.22 -11.13 -5.72
C VAL A 115 -18.72 -11.14 -4.27
N ILE A 116 -18.66 -9.97 -3.62
CA ILE A 116 -18.23 -9.85 -2.21
C ILE A 116 -19.17 -10.64 -1.29
N GLY A 117 -20.48 -10.51 -1.47
CA GLY A 117 -21.49 -11.27 -0.72
C GLY A 117 -21.41 -12.79 -0.94
N GLY A 118 -20.81 -13.22 -2.05
CA GLY A 118 -20.55 -14.62 -2.37
C GLY A 118 -19.39 -15.25 -1.58
N ILE A 119 -18.48 -14.45 -1.02
CA ILE A 119 -17.26 -14.93 -0.34
C ILE A 119 -17.61 -15.50 1.04
N ASP A 120 -17.35 -16.79 1.24
CA ASP A 120 -17.68 -17.50 2.49
C ASP A 120 -16.96 -16.94 3.73
N ALA A 121 -15.77 -16.38 3.54
CA ALA A 121 -15.03 -15.72 4.64
C ALA A 121 -15.81 -14.54 5.26
N PHE A 122 -16.71 -13.91 4.49
CA PHE A 122 -17.53 -12.79 4.92
C PHE A 122 -18.94 -13.20 5.38
N LYS A 123 -19.21 -14.51 5.46
CA LYS A 123 -20.50 -15.02 5.91
C LYS A 123 -20.46 -15.51 7.36
N GLN A 124 -21.57 -15.33 8.06
CA GLN A 124 -21.88 -16.00 9.33
C GLN A 124 -23.23 -16.71 9.15
N ASP A 125 -23.29 -18.00 9.51
CA ASP A 125 -24.47 -18.84 9.34
C ASP A 125 -25.03 -18.84 7.89
N GLY A 126 -24.14 -18.76 6.91
CA GLY A 126 -24.46 -18.76 5.47
C GLY A 126 -24.97 -17.42 4.93
N LYS A 127 -25.05 -16.37 5.74
CA LYS A 127 -25.45 -15.01 5.33
C LYS A 127 -24.29 -14.05 5.46
N PHE A 128 -24.21 -13.05 4.58
CA PHE A 128 -23.20 -12.01 4.68
C PHE A 128 -23.30 -11.29 6.04
N ASP A 129 -22.16 -11.14 6.71
CA ASP A 129 -22.04 -10.46 7.99
C ASP A 129 -21.05 -9.30 7.88
N GLN A 130 -21.57 -8.07 8.01
CA GLN A 130 -20.76 -6.86 7.87
C GLN A 130 -19.63 -6.78 8.90
N LYS A 131 -19.87 -7.23 10.15
CA LYS A 131 -18.87 -7.20 11.21
C LYS A 131 -17.73 -8.17 10.90
N ARG A 132 -18.04 -9.32 10.33
CA ARG A 132 -17.04 -10.29 9.88
C ARG A 132 -16.27 -9.78 8.67
N TYR A 133 -16.94 -9.14 7.72
CA TYR A 133 -16.28 -8.45 6.59
C TYR A 133 -15.24 -7.43 7.10
N THR A 134 -15.65 -6.49 7.97
CA THR A 134 -14.73 -5.48 8.49
C THR A 134 -13.59 -6.12 9.30
N THR A 135 -13.89 -7.10 10.15
CA THR A 135 -12.85 -7.80 10.95
C THR A 135 -11.81 -8.48 10.06
N VAL A 136 -12.24 -9.11 8.97
CA VAL A 136 -11.32 -9.77 8.03
C VAL A 136 -10.47 -8.75 7.29
N LEU A 137 -11.04 -7.62 6.86
CA LEU A 137 -10.28 -6.55 6.20
C LEU A 137 -9.28 -5.90 7.14
N ASP A 138 -9.69 -5.60 8.37
CA ASP A 138 -8.82 -5.00 9.39
C ASP A 138 -7.63 -5.92 9.68
N SER A 139 -7.84 -7.24 9.73
CA SER A 139 -6.75 -8.22 9.92
C SER A 139 -5.72 -8.23 8.79
N GLN A 140 -6.09 -7.71 7.62
CA GLN A 140 -5.22 -7.57 6.44
C GLN A 140 -4.73 -6.13 6.25
N ASN A 141 -5.00 -5.22 7.20
CA ASN A 141 -4.75 -3.78 7.08
C ASN A 141 -5.42 -3.16 5.83
N MET A 142 -6.60 -3.65 5.48
CA MET A 142 -7.43 -3.16 4.37
C MET A 142 -8.60 -2.33 4.91
N SER A 143 -9.08 -1.37 4.13
CA SER A 143 -10.28 -0.60 4.44
C SER A 143 -11.53 -1.18 3.74
N PRO A 144 -12.71 -1.14 4.39
CA PRO A 144 -14.01 -1.49 3.82
C PRO A 144 -14.38 -0.75 2.54
#